data_AF-A0A966LAD5-F1
#
_entry.id   AF-A0A966LAD5-F1
#
_cell.length_a   1.000
_cell.length_b   1.000
_cell.length_c   1.000
_cell.angle_alpha   90.00
_cell.angle_beta   90.00
_cell.angle_gamma   90.00
#
_symmetry.space_group_name_H-M   'P 1'
#
loop_
_entity.id
_entity.type
_entity.pdbx_description
1 polymer ?
#
loop_
_entity_poly.entity_id
_entity_poly.type
_entity_poly.pdbx_seq_one_letter_code
_entity_poly.pdbx_strand_id
1 'polypeptide(L)'
;MKILRTILWVLAAFGFLIFAIYNWQPVELTLWQNLVLETKVPVLTMLAFIAGFVPMWAVHRSVVWSQNRRIRALETSLKNNALARQRDTQGPVIPAVDSPVEKHGTKPVETAEPFSPTDYGTDGSGK
;
A
#
# COMPACT_ATOMS: atom_id res chain seq x y z
N MET A 1 3.90 -23.38 3.14
CA MET A 1 3.35 -22.53 4.21
C MET A 1 1.96 -22.93 4.72
N LYS A 2 1.06 -23.49 3.89
CA LYS A 2 -0.31 -23.84 4.33
C LYS A 2 -0.34 -24.91 5.44
N ILE A 3 0.49 -25.96 5.34
CA ILE A 3 0.58 -27.02 6.36
C ILE A 3 1.00 -26.49 7.73
N LEU A 4 2.02 -25.63 7.79
CA LEU A 4 2.50 -25.06 9.05
C LEU A 4 1.43 -24.17 9.68
N ARG A 5 0.76 -23.36 8.86
CA ARG A 5 -0.37 -22.54 9.29
C ARG A 5 -1.52 -23.40 9.81
N THR A 6 -1.88 -24.49 9.14
CA THR A 6 -2.94 -25.38 9.63
C THR A 6 -2.56 -26.07 10.93
N ILE A 7 -1.31 -26.54 11.07
CA ILE A 7 -0.82 -27.15 12.31
C ILE A 7 -0.90 -26.16 13.47
N LEU A 8 -0.45 -24.92 13.28
CA LEU A 8 -0.55 -23.87 14.30
C LEU A 8 -2.01 -23.62 14.72
N TRP A 9 -2.91 -23.50 13.75
CA TRP A 9 -4.33 -23.27 14.00
C TRP A 9 -5.00 -24.46 14.70
N VAL A 10 -4.64 -25.68 14.33
CA VAL A 10 -5.14 -26.90 14.99
C VAL A 10 -4.63 -26.97 16.43
N LEU A 11 -3.36 -26.67 16.66
CA LEU A 11 -2.76 -26.67 18.01
C LEU A 11 -3.41 -25.62 18.90
N ALA A 12 -3.62 -24.40 18.38
CA ALA A 12 -4.33 -23.34 19.08
C ALA A 12 -5.78 -23.72 19.38
N ALA A 13 -6.50 -24.35 18.42
CA ALA A 13 -7.87 -24.82 18.62
C ALA A 13 -7.95 -25.91 19.69
N PHE A 14 -7.04 -26.89 19.68
CA PHE A 14 -6.97 -27.93 20.71
C PHE A 14 -6.63 -27.34 22.08
N GLY A 15 -5.66 -26.42 22.16
CA GLY A 15 -5.31 -25.72 23.39
C GLY A 15 -6.49 -24.94 23.96
N PHE A 16 -7.23 -24.21 23.09
CA PHE A 16 -8.44 -23.51 23.48
C PHE A 16 -9.56 -24.46 23.93
N LEU A 17 -9.74 -25.60 23.26
CA LEU A 17 -10.75 -26.59 23.61
C LEU A 17 -10.47 -27.18 25.00
N ILE A 18 -9.22 -27.58 25.26
CA ILE A 18 -8.77 -28.08 26.56
C ILE A 18 -9.01 -27.01 27.63
N PHE A 19 -8.58 -25.77 27.38
CA PHE A 19 -8.83 -24.64 28.27
C PHE A 19 -10.33 -24.47 28.56
N ALA A 20 -11.19 -24.55 27.54
CA ALA A 20 -12.63 -24.39 27.70
C ALA A 20 -13.23 -25.47 28.59
N ILE A 21 -12.88 -26.75 28.37
CA ILE A 21 -13.39 -27.87 29.16
C ILE A 21 -12.98 -27.73 30.63
N TYR A 22 -11.70 -27.43 30.90
CA TYR A 22 -11.21 -27.29 32.28
C TYR A 22 -11.70 -26.02 32.98
N ASN A 23 -11.97 -24.95 32.23
CA ASN A 23 -12.40 -23.66 32.76
C ASN A 23 -13.90 -23.42 32.54
N TRP A 24 -14.74 -24.47 32.56
CA TRP A 24 -16.19 -24.34 32.39
C TRP A 24 -16.93 -23.75 33.62
N GLN A 25 -16.28 -22.84 34.32
CA GLN A 25 -16.80 -22.19 35.51
C GLN A 25 -17.74 -21.03 35.11
N PRO A 26 -18.92 -20.92 35.73
CA PRO A 26 -19.77 -19.75 35.56
C PRO A 26 -19.09 -18.54 36.20
N VAL A 27 -19.06 -17.41 35.48
CA VAL A 27 -18.59 -16.12 35.98
C VAL A 27 -19.75 -15.15 35.93
N GLU A 28 -20.09 -14.60 37.07
CA GLU A 28 -21.06 -13.52 37.21
C GLU A 28 -20.38 -12.19 36.85
N LEU A 29 -20.84 -11.54 35.79
CA LEU A 29 -20.44 -10.17 35.46
C LEU A 29 -21.54 -9.22 35.85
N THR A 30 -21.27 -8.34 36.78
CA THR A 30 -22.17 -7.24 37.16
C THR A 30 -21.90 -6.06 36.24
N LEU A 31 -22.71 -5.90 35.18
CA LEU A 31 -22.56 -4.75 34.26
C LEU A 31 -23.17 -3.48 34.86
N TRP A 32 -24.23 -3.60 35.68
CA TRP A 32 -24.90 -2.52 36.42
C TRP A 32 -25.45 -3.05 37.75
N GLN A 33 -25.95 -2.18 38.64
CA GLN A 33 -26.39 -2.54 40.01
C GLN A 33 -27.37 -3.72 40.07
N ASN A 34 -28.13 -4.00 38.99
CA ASN A 34 -29.07 -5.12 38.91
C ASN A 34 -28.93 -5.97 37.62
N LEU A 35 -27.86 -5.81 36.84
CA LEU A 35 -27.66 -6.58 35.61
C LEU A 35 -26.47 -7.52 35.78
N VAL A 36 -26.76 -8.74 36.19
CA VAL A 36 -25.79 -9.83 36.33
C VAL A 36 -25.88 -10.69 35.08
N LEU A 37 -24.82 -10.68 34.29
CA LEU A 37 -24.67 -11.54 33.13
C LEU A 37 -23.77 -12.71 33.52
N GLU A 38 -24.37 -13.88 33.70
CA GLU A 38 -23.66 -15.13 33.90
C GLU A 38 -23.11 -15.62 32.57
N THR A 39 -21.81 -15.46 32.34
CA THR A 39 -21.12 -16.03 31.18
C THR A 39 -19.96 -16.90 31.63
N LYS A 40 -19.64 -17.93 30.85
CA LYS A 40 -18.55 -18.85 31.21
C LYS A 40 -17.19 -18.20 30.95
N VAL A 41 -16.19 -18.55 31.78
CA VAL A 41 -14.78 -18.09 31.59
C VAL A 41 -14.31 -18.18 30.13
N PRO A 42 -14.54 -19.29 29.38
CA PRO A 42 -13.97 -19.43 28.04
C PRO A 42 -14.56 -18.44 27.03
N VAL A 43 -15.82 -18.05 27.23
CA VAL A 43 -16.50 -17.05 26.39
C VAL A 43 -15.86 -15.68 26.61
N LEU A 44 -15.57 -15.34 27.87
CA LEU A 44 -14.88 -14.10 28.22
C LEU A 44 -13.47 -14.04 27.67
N THR A 45 -12.73 -15.15 27.78
CA THR A 45 -11.38 -15.24 27.22
C THR A 45 -11.41 -15.03 25.71
N MET A 46 -12.36 -15.65 25.00
CA MET A 46 -12.52 -15.46 23.56
C MET A 46 -12.87 -14.00 23.24
N LEU A 47 -13.79 -13.38 23.99
CA LEU A 47 -14.17 -11.98 23.80
C LEU A 47 -12.99 -11.03 24.02
N ALA A 48 -12.24 -11.19 25.11
CA ALA A 48 -11.06 -10.39 25.40
C ALA A 48 -9.98 -10.56 24.34
N PHE A 49 -9.78 -11.80 23.86
CA PHE A 49 -8.84 -12.09 22.79
C PHE A 49 -9.23 -11.38 21.48
N ILE A 50 -10.51 -11.45 21.10
CA ILE A 50 -11.03 -10.75 19.93
C ILE A 50 -10.90 -9.24 20.12
N ALA A 51 -11.26 -8.70 21.28
CA ALA A 51 -11.17 -7.27 21.58
C ALA A 51 -9.73 -6.75 21.45
N GLY A 52 -8.73 -7.51 21.90
CA GLY A 52 -7.31 -7.17 21.73
C GLY A 52 -6.80 -7.38 20.28
N PHE A 53 -7.30 -8.39 19.58
CA PHE A 53 -6.84 -8.76 18.24
C PHE A 53 -7.43 -7.87 17.13
N VAL A 54 -8.68 -7.46 17.24
CA VAL A 54 -9.39 -6.64 16.24
C VAL A 54 -8.63 -5.36 15.88
N PRO A 55 -8.19 -4.50 16.82
CA PRO A 55 -7.50 -3.26 16.47
C PRO A 55 -6.17 -3.53 15.78
N MET A 56 -5.38 -4.50 16.26
CA MET A 56 -4.11 -4.88 15.62
C MET A 56 -4.33 -5.43 14.20
N TRP A 57 -5.33 -6.28 14.02
CA TRP A 57 -5.68 -6.85 12.72
C TRP A 57 -6.18 -5.78 11.74
N ALA A 58 -7.00 -4.83 12.20
CA ALA A 58 -7.52 -3.74 11.39
C ALA A 58 -6.39 -2.85 10.84
N VAL A 59 -5.40 -2.51 11.67
CA VAL A 59 -4.22 -1.74 11.23
C VAL A 59 -3.45 -2.51 10.16
N HIS A 60 -3.12 -3.78 10.43
CA HIS A 60 -2.39 -4.61 9.46
C HIS A 60 -3.14 -4.72 8.12
N ARG A 61 -4.47 -4.92 8.16
CA ARG A 61 -5.31 -5.00 6.96
C ARG A 61 -5.33 -3.67 6.19
N SER A 62 -5.39 -2.55 6.90
CA SER A 62 -5.40 -1.21 6.31
C SER A 62 -4.11 -0.90 5.57
N VAL A 63 -2.97 -1.26 6.15
CA VAL A 63 -1.65 -1.09 5.54
C VAL A 63 -1.53 -1.89 4.24
N VAL A 64 -1.93 -3.17 4.25
CA VAL A 64 -1.93 -4.01 3.03
C VAL A 64 -2.87 -3.44 1.96
N TRP A 65 -4.05 -2.96 2.35
CA TRP A 65 -5.01 -2.37 1.43
C TRP A 65 -4.47 -1.09 0.77
N SER A 66 -3.87 -0.20 1.56
CA SER A 66 -3.27 1.03 1.05
C SER A 66 -2.13 0.77 0.05
N GLN A 67 -1.27 -0.21 0.32
CA GLN A 67 -0.17 -0.59 -0.56
C GLN A 67 -0.68 -1.14 -1.88
N ASN A 68 -1.65 -2.06 -1.85
CA ASN A 68 -2.26 -2.60 -3.07
C ASN A 68 -2.91 -1.50 -3.91
N ARG A 69 -3.55 -0.50 -3.29
CA ARG A 69 -4.12 0.64 -4.00
C ARG A 69 -3.03 1.47 -4.69
N ARG A 70 -1.92 1.75 -4.01
CA ARG A 70 -0.79 2.49 -4.57
C ARG A 70 -0.16 1.74 -5.75
N ILE A 71 0.05 0.44 -5.61
CA ILE A 71 0.59 -0.40 -6.69
C ILE A 71 -0.32 -0.33 -7.93
N ARG A 72 -1.64 -0.52 -7.76
CA ARG A 72 -2.60 -0.43 -8.86
C ARG A 72 -2.62 0.94 -9.54
N ALA A 73 -2.46 2.01 -8.77
CA ALA A 73 -2.37 3.36 -9.32
C ALA A 73 -1.12 3.55 -10.19
N LEU A 74 0.03 3.03 -9.73
CA LEU A 74 1.29 3.05 -10.50
C LEU A 74 1.21 2.18 -11.76
N GLU A 75 0.60 1.00 -11.68
CA GLU A 75 0.38 0.15 -12.85
C GLU A 75 -0.51 0.85 -13.89
N THR A 76 -1.52 1.59 -13.44
CA THR A 76 -2.42 2.33 -14.33
C THR A 76 -1.73 3.53 -14.97
N SER A 77 -0.92 4.28 -14.21
CA SER A 77 -0.16 5.42 -14.77
C SER A 77 0.89 4.96 -15.78
N LEU A 78 1.58 3.85 -15.51
CA LEU A 78 2.53 3.25 -16.46
C LEU A 78 1.84 2.80 -17.75
N LYS A 79 0.70 2.11 -17.65
CA LYS A 79 -0.10 1.73 -18.82
C LYS A 79 -0.55 2.94 -19.62
N ASN A 80 -1.05 3.98 -18.95
CA ASN A 80 -1.50 5.20 -19.62
C ASN A 80 -0.34 5.96 -20.29
N ASN A 81 0.84 6.00 -19.66
CA ASN A 81 2.03 6.62 -20.25
C ASN A 81 2.53 5.85 -21.49
N ALA A 82 2.51 4.52 -21.44
CA ALA A 82 2.84 3.68 -22.60
C ALA A 82 1.85 3.89 -23.75
N LEU A 83 0.55 3.96 -23.47
CA LEU A 83 -0.49 4.25 -24.47
C LEU A 83 -0.35 5.67 -25.05
N ALA A 84 0.00 6.67 -24.23
CA ALA A 84 0.26 8.03 -24.71
C ALA A 84 1.45 8.08 -25.69
N ARG A 85 2.58 7.44 -25.33
CA ARG A 85 3.72 7.29 -26.24
C ARG A 85 3.37 6.58 -27.55
N GLN A 86 2.46 5.61 -27.51
CA GLN A 86 1.99 4.92 -28.71
C GLN A 86 1.10 5.82 -29.59
N ARG A 87 0.35 6.76 -28.99
CA ARG A 87 -0.41 7.77 -29.75
C ARG A 87 0.49 8.82 -30.38
N ASP A 88 1.58 9.22 -29.72
CA ASP A 88 2.54 10.16 -30.30
C ASP A 88 3.29 9.55 -31.50
N THR A 89 3.47 8.22 -31.53
CA THR A 89 4.02 7.50 -32.70
C THR A 89 2.97 7.22 -33.79
N GLN A 90 1.69 7.32 -33.47
CA GLN A 90 0.56 7.34 -34.42
C GLN A 90 0.04 8.77 -34.59
N GLY A 91 0.93 9.68 -34.99
CA GLY A 91 0.53 11.01 -35.45
C GLY A 91 -0.47 10.92 -36.62
N PRO A 92 -1.21 12.00 -36.94
CA PRO A 92 -2.24 11.99 -37.97
C PRO A 92 -1.65 11.48 -39.29
N VAL A 93 -2.30 10.51 -39.94
CA VAL A 93 -2.02 10.19 -41.35
C VAL A 93 -2.53 11.38 -42.16
N ILE A 94 -1.66 12.38 -42.34
CA ILE A 94 -1.86 13.43 -43.34
C ILE A 94 -1.69 12.73 -44.69
N PRO A 95 -2.71 12.69 -45.57
CA PRO A 95 -2.54 12.13 -46.90
C PRO A 95 -1.48 12.95 -47.62
N ALA A 96 -0.45 12.26 -48.10
CA ALA A 96 0.67 12.86 -48.82
C ALA A 96 0.16 13.62 -50.05
N VAL A 97 0.39 14.92 -50.08
CA VAL A 97 0.40 15.72 -51.31
C VAL A 97 1.87 15.99 -51.61
N ASP A 98 2.33 15.41 -52.72
CA ASP A 98 3.66 15.57 -53.27
C ASP A 98 4.00 17.05 -53.53
N SER A 99 5.18 17.50 -53.11
CA SER A 99 5.98 18.51 -53.82
C SER A 99 7.45 18.51 -53.34
N PRO A 100 8.41 18.83 -54.24
CA PRO A 100 9.75 18.25 -54.20
C PRO A 100 10.82 19.12 -53.51
N VAL A 101 11.85 18.41 -53.08
CA VAL A 101 13.20 18.79 -52.65
C VAL A 101 13.72 20.12 -53.20
N GLU A 102 14.14 21.04 -52.32
CA GLU A 102 15.30 21.92 -52.55
C GLU A 102 16.35 21.72 -51.45
N LYS A 103 17.61 21.75 -51.89
CA LYS A 103 18.82 21.30 -51.20
C LYS A 103 19.64 22.51 -50.72
N HIS A 104 20.38 22.25 -49.64
CA HIS A 104 21.71 22.78 -49.30
C HIS A 104 21.86 24.08 -48.49
N GLY A 105 22.30 23.89 -47.23
CA GLY A 105 23.19 24.76 -46.48
C GLY A 105 23.87 23.94 -45.37
N THR A 106 25.18 23.71 -45.48
CA THR A 106 25.97 22.73 -44.69
C THR A 106 26.62 23.37 -43.46
N LYS A 107 26.23 22.89 -42.26
CA LYS A 107 27.01 22.64 -41.00
C LYS A 107 27.64 23.81 -40.21
N PRO A 108 28.10 23.61 -38.94
CA PRO A 108 27.91 22.48 -38.00
C PRO A 108 27.40 22.87 -36.60
N VAL A 109 27.01 21.82 -35.88
CA VAL A 109 26.68 21.72 -34.45
C VAL A 109 27.80 22.25 -33.54
N GLU A 110 27.48 23.12 -32.58
CA GLU A 110 28.23 23.21 -31.33
C GLU A 110 27.29 23.42 -30.14
N THR A 111 27.33 22.43 -29.25
CA THR A 111 26.69 22.32 -27.97
C THR A 111 27.09 23.47 -27.05
N ALA A 112 26.13 24.26 -26.58
CA ALA A 112 26.30 25.08 -25.38
C ALA A 112 24.98 25.13 -24.61
N GLU A 113 24.90 24.31 -23.58
CA GLU A 113 23.87 24.40 -22.53
C GLU A 113 23.95 25.79 -21.88
N PRO A 114 22.88 26.60 -21.89
CA PRO A 114 22.77 27.69 -20.93
C PRO A 114 22.17 27.11 -19.64
N PHE A 115 22.43 27.76 -18.51
CA PHE A 115 21.89 27.49 -17.16
C PHE A 115 22.77 26.65 -16.24
N SER A 116 24.01 27.12 -16.02
CA SER A 116 24.68 26.93 -14.72
C SER A 116 24.01 27.80 -13.65
N PRO A 117 23.61 27.27 -12.47
CA PRO A 117 23.15 28.07 -11.36
C PRO A 117 24.36 28.47 -10.50
N THR A 118 24.80 29.72 -10.60
CA THR A 118 25.73 30.33 -9.63
C THR A 118 24.97 31.35 -8.82
N ASP A 119 24.70 31.02 -7.55
CA ASP A 119 24.96 31.91 -6.41
C ASP A 119 24.57 31.17 -5.11
N TYR A 120 25.53 30.45 -4.54
CA TYR A 120 25.54 30.13 -3.12
C TYR A 120 26.72 30.88 -2.51
N GLY A 121 26.41 31.73 -1.54
CA GLY A 121 27.26 32.82 -1.10
C GLY A 121 28.56 32.42 -0.41
N THR A 122 29.45 33.40 -0.36
CA THR A 122 30.60 33.67 0.51
C THR A 122 31.30 34.81 -0.24
N ASP A 123 31.58 35.99 0.28
CA ASP A 123 32.29 36.30 1.51
C ASP A 123 32.31 37.84 1.64
N GLY A 124 32.39 38.38 2.85
CA GLY A 124 32.27 39.83 3.05
C GLY A 124 32.61 40.32 4.44
N SER A 125 33.72 39.82 4.98
CA SER A 125 34.40 40.32 6.17
C SER A 125 34.71 41.83 6.12
N GLY A 126 34.50 42.51 7.25
CA GLY A 126 35.46 43.50 7.76
C GLY A 126 35.06 44.98 7.70
N LYS A 127 34.63 45.53 8.84
CA LYS A 127 35.35 46.55 9.62
C LYS A 127 34.59 46.95 10.88
#